data_AF-A0A857VCS8-F1
#
_entry.id   AF-A0A857VCS8-F1
#
_cell.length_a   1.000
_cell.length_b   1.000
_cell.length_c   1.000
_cell.angle_alpha   90.00
_cell.angle_beta   90.00
_cell.angle_gamma   90.00
#
_symmetry.space_group_name_H-M   'P 1'
#
loop_
_entity.id
_entity.type
_entity.pdbx_description
1 polymer ?
#
loop_
_entity_poly.entity_id
_entity_poly.type
_entity_poly.pdbx_seq_one_letter_code
_entity_poly.pdbx_strand_id
1 'polypeptide(L)'
;MRVIVVYRAESDYARQVTSFLHDFSRQTGHTIEELDPDSAEGSDFCRTYDIVEYPTVIALSADSQMQNMWRGLPLPTISEVSFYV
;
A
#
# COMPACT_ATOMS: atom_id res chain seq x y z
N MET A 1 7.89 3.89 -11.28
CA MET A 1 6.90 2.93 -10.74
C MET A 1 6.51 3.44 -9.37
N ARG A 2 5.32 3.12 -8.87
CA ARG A 2 4.92 3.57 -7.53
C ARG A 2 4.16 2.50 -6.78
N VAL A 3 4.34 2.49 -5.47
CA VAL A 3 3.64 1.59 -4.55
C VAL A 3 2.80 2.44 -3.62
N ILE A 4 1.56 2.03 -3.40
CA ILE A 4 0.63 2.66 -2.47
C ILE A 4 0.15 1.63 -1.45
N VAL A 5 0.08 2.02 -0.17
CA VAL A 5 -0.62 1.27 0.88
C VAL A 5 -1.92 1.98 1.21
N VAL A 6 -3.03 1.26 1.05
CA VAL A 6 -4.37 1.70 1.41
C VAL A 6 -4.75 1.11 2.76
N TYR A 7 -4.93 1.97 3.77
CA TYR A 7 -5.25 1.53 5.12
C TYR A 7 -5.88 2.66 5.95
N ARG A 8 -6.66 2.31 6.98
CA ARG A 8 -7.16 3.26 7.97
C ARG A 8 -6.16 3.43 9.12
N ALA A 9 -5.78 4.66 9.43
CA ALA A 9 -4.87 4.95 10.54
C ALA A 9 -5.46 4.56 11.92
N GLU A 10 -6.77 4.67 12.10
CA GLU A 10 -7.49 4.28 13.32
C GLU A 10 -8.03 2.85 13.24
N SER A 11 -7.13 1.87 13.05
CA SER A 11 -7.52 0.45 12.91
C SER A 11 -6.57 -0.51 13.62
N ASP A 12 -7.01 -1.75 13.82
CA ASP A 12 -6.22 -2.82 14.46
C ASP A 12 -4.93 -3.16 13.70
N TYR A 13 -4.91 -2.98 12.37
CA TYR A 13 -3.76 -3.25 11.52
C TYR A 13 -2.84 -2.04 11.32
N ALA A 14 -3.22 -0.84 11.76
CA ALA A 14 -2.44 0.39 11.56
C ALA A 14 -1.01 0.28 12.12
N ARG A 15 -0.83 -0.38 13.27
CA ARG A 15 0.50 -0.63 13.83
C ARG A 15 1.36 -1.49 12.91
N GLN A 16 0.79 -2.53 12.30
CA GLN A 16 1.54 -3.41 11.40
C GLN A 16 1.95 -2.66 10.12
N VAL A 17 1.04 -1.85 9.57
CA VAL A 17 1.32 -1.02 8.39
C VAL A 17 2.40 0.01 8.68
N THR A 18 2.27 0.78 9.76
CA THR A 18 3.26 1.82 10.12
C THR A 18 4.64 1.24 10.44
N SER A 19 4.71 0.08 11.11
CA SER A 19 5.97 -0.64 11.31
C SER A 19 6.58 -1.10 9.98
N PHE A 20 5.76 -1.66 9.08
CA PHE A 20 6.21 -2.05 7.74
C PHE A 20 6.77 -0.87 6.94
N LEU A 21 6.07 0.27 6.93
CA LEU A 21 6.51 1.49 6.24
C LEU A 21 7.83 2.04 6.81
N HIS A 22 7.96 2.04 8.13
CA HIS A 22 9.18 2.47 8.81
C HIS A 22 10.36 1.56 8.45
N ASP A 23 10.18 0.25 8.54
CA ASP A 23 11.23 -0.73 8.23
C ASP A 23 11.59 -0.72 6.74
N PHE A 24 10.60 -0.57 5.86
CA PHE A 24 10.79 -0.42 4.42
C PHE A 24 11.67 0.79 4.10
N SER A 25 11.33 1.96 4.65
CA SER A 25 12.10 3.19 4.45
C SER A 25 13.51 3.08 5.01
N ARG A 26 13.66 2.47 6.19
CA ARG A 26 14.97 2.26 6.82
C ARG A 26 15.87 1.32 6.02
N GLN A 27 15.32 0.28 5.40
CA GLN A 27 16.10 -0.73 4.66
C GLN A 27 16.40 -0.34 3.22
N THR A 28 15.45 0.33 2.56
CA THR A 28 15.54 0.61 1.11
C THR A 28 15.92 2.06 0.82
N GLY A 29 15.72 2.98 1.76
CA GLY A 29 15.84 4.42 1.52
C GLY A 29 14.66 5.03 0.77
N HIS A 30 13.65 4.23 0.39
CA HIS A 30 12.47 4.67 -0.35
C HIS A 30 11.24 4.74 0.56
N THR A 31 10.30 5.63 0.24
CA THR A 31 9.01 5.75 0.93
C THR A 31 7.90 5.18 0.07
N ILE A 32 6.90 4.55 0.70
CA ILE A 32 5.70 4.07 0.04
C ILE A 32 4.59 5.11 0.26
N GLU A 33 3.78 5.37 -0.77
CA GLU A 33 2.66 6.30 -0.67
C GLU A 33 1.56 5.71 0.24
N GLU A 34 0.98 6.54 1.10
CA GLU A 34 -0.11 6.14 1.99
C GLU A 34 -1.42 6.75 1.51
N LEU A 35 -2.50 5.98 1.53
CA LEU A 35 -3.82 6.44 1.13
C LEU A 35 -4.90 5.99 2.12
N ASP A 36 -5.65 6.96 2.64
CA ASP A 36 -6.80 6.69 3.51
C ASP A 36 -8.03 6.34 2.63
N PRO A 37 -8.58 5.12 2.73
CA PRO A 37 -9.75 4.71 1.94
C PRO A 37 -11.01 5.52 2.21
N ASP A 38 -11.10 6.20 3.36
CA ASP A 38 -12.26 7.00 3.74
C ASP A 38 -12.18 8.45 3.22
N SER A 39 -11.03 8.85 2.64
CA SER A 39 -10.89 10.11 1.91
C SER A 39 -11.58 10.06 0.53
N ALA A 40 -11.91 11.21 -0.06
CA ALA A 40 -12.54 11.26 -1.38
C ALA A 40 -11.66 10.59 -2.46
N GLU A 41 -10.36 10.92 -2.48
CA GLU A 41 -9.38 10.30 -3.39
C GLU A 41 -9.25 8.80 -3.13
N GLY A 42 -9.16 8.39 -1.85
CA GLY A 42 -9.07 7.00 -1.47
C GLY A 42 -10.28 6.17 -1.87
N SER A 43 -11.49 6.71 -1.72
CA SER A 43 -12.72 6.04 -2.11
C SER A 43 -12.78 5.78 -3.62
N ASP A 44 -12.42 6.78 -4.43
CA ASP A 44 -12.39 6.65 -5.88
C ASP A 44 -11.26 5.72 -6.35
N PHE A 45 -10.10 5.77 -5.69
CA PHE A 45 -8.99 4.86 -5.94
C PHE A 45 -9.38 3.41 -5.64
N CYS A 46 -10.01 3.15 -4.49
CA CYS A 46 -10.47 1.81 -4.12
C CYS A 46 -11.49 1.26 -5.12
N ARG A 47 -12.42 2.09 -5.61
CA ARG A 47 -13.36 1.69 -6.65
C ARG A 47 -12.66 1.38 -7.98
N THR A 48 -11.68 2.19 -8.36
CA THR A 48 -10.93 2.05 -9.62
C THR A 48 -10.14 0.75 -9.67
N TYR A 49 -9.52 0.36 -8.55
CA TYR A 49 -8.66 -0.83 -8.46
C TYR A 49 -9.32 -2.02 -7.75
N ASP A 50 -10.63 -1.95 -7.48
CA ASP A 50 -11.42 -3.00 -6.80
C ASP A 50 -10.81 -3.42 -5.45
N ILE A 51 -10.45 -2.44 -4.62
CA ILE A 51 -9.93 -2.65 -3.26
C ILE A 51 -11.11 -2.73 -2.30
N VAL A 52 -11.35 -3.93 -1.79
CA VAL A 52 -12.47 -4.24 -0.87
C VAL A 52 -12.00 -4.72 0.50
N GLU A 53 -10.68 -4.90 0.67
CA GLU A 53 -10.05 -5.42 1.88
C GLU A 53 -8.92 -4.50 2.32
N TYR A 54 -8.77 -4.30 3.63
CA TYR A 54 -7.75 -3.44 4.20
C TYR A 54 -6.94 -4.20 5.27
N PRO A 55 -5.62 -3.99 5.35
CA PRO A 55 -4.83 -3.11 4.48
C PRO A 55 -4.64 -3.72 3.08
N THR A 56 -4.36 -2.89 2.06
CA THR A 56 -3.98 -3.38 0.73
C THR A 56 -2.74 -2.63 0.25
N VAL A 57 -1.73 -3.36 -0.23
CA VAL A 57 -0.57 -2.80 -0.92
C VAL A 57 -0.76 -3.01 -2.42
N ILE A 58 -0.58 -1.97 -3.22
CA ILE A 58 -0.71 -2.05 -4.69
C ILE A 58 0.51 -1.43 -5.36
N ALA A 59 1.05 -2.14 -6.36
CA ALA A 59 2.14 -1.67 -7.20
C ALA A 59 1.61 -1.29 -8.58
N LEU A 60 1.92 -0.07 -9.03
CA LEU A 60 1.49 0.50 -10.30
C LEU A 60 2.68 0.82 -11.20
N SER A 61 2.51 0.62 -12.50
CA SER A 61 3.45 1.14 -13.51
C SER A 61 3.37 2.67 -13.61
N ALA A 62 4.27 3.26 -14.40
CA ALA A 62 4.20 4.69 -14.72
C ALA A 62 2.88 5.09 -15.40
N ASP A 63 2.25 4.17 -16.13
CA ASP A 63 0.98 4.37 -16.83
C ASP A 63 -0.24 3.98 -15.97
N SER A 64 -0.07 3.88 -14.64
CA SER A 64 -1.14 3.48 -13.70
C SER A 64 -1.73 2.09 -13.96
N GLN A 65 -1.01 1.21 -14.68
CA GLN A 65 -1.42 -0.18 -14.81
C GLN A 65 -1.01 -0.97 -13.57
N MET A 66 -1.96 -1.71 -13.00
CA MET A 66 -1.71 -2.63 -11.89
C MET A 66 -0.65 -3.66 -12.30
N GLN A 67 0.44 -3.71 -11.53
CA GLN A 67 1.50 -4.71 -11.67
C GLN A 67 1.31 -5.84 -10.65
N ASN A 68 0.99 -5.48 -9.41
CA ASN A 68 0.70 -6.44 -8.36
C ASN A 68 -0.18 -5.83 -7.26
N MET A 69 -0.84 -6.69 -6.47
CA MET A 69 -1.69 -6.29 -5.36
C MET A 69 -1.67 -7.36 -4.27
N TRP A 70 -1.41 -6.94 -3.04
CA TRP A 70 -1.46 -7.77 -1.85
C TRP A 70 -2.57 -7.27 -0.95
N ARG A 71 -3.56 -8.12 -0.67
CA ARG A 71 -4.77 -7.78 0.08
C ARG A 71 -4.71 -8.39 1.48
N GLY A 72 -5.17 -7.63 2.46
CA GLY A 72 -5.30 -8.07 3.85
C GLY A 72 -3.96 -8.29 4.55
N LEU A 73 -4.00 -9.16 5.55
CA LEU A 73 -2.83 -9.62 6.28
C LEU A 73 -2.54 -11.09 5.96
N PRO A 74 -1.27 -11.53 5.98
CA PRO A 74 -0.07 -10.76 6.30
C PRO A 74 0.33 -9.77 5.19
N LEU A 75 1.03 -8.68 5.58
CA LEU A 75 1.63 -7.75 4.62
C LEU A 75 2.72 -8.46 3.78
N PRO A 76 2.97 -8.00 2.54
CA PRO A 76 4.06 -8.52 1.73
C PRO A 76 5.41 -8.29 2.38
N THR A 77 6.42 -9.05 1.95
CA THR A 77 7.79 -8.80 2.39
C THR A 77 8.35 -7.52 1.77
N ILE A 78 9.32 -6.91 2.45
CA ILE A 78 10.04 -5.74 1.92
C ILE A 78 10.65 -6.07 0.55
N SER A 79 11.28 -7.23 0.39
CA SER A 79 11.89 -7.64 -0.87
C SER A 79 10.89 -7.75 -2.03
N GLU A 80 9.67 -8.22 -1.78
CA GLU A 80 8.61 -8.27 -2.79
C GLU A 80 8.19 -6.87 -3.24
N VAL A 81 8.08 -5.93 -2.29
CA VAL A 81 7.68 -4.55 -2.59
C VAL A 81 8.81 -3.75 -3.24
N SER A 82 10.05 -3.94 -2.81
CA SER A 82 11.24 -3.25 -3.32
C SER A 82 11.49 -3.43 -4.81
N PHE A 83 10.97 -4.49 -5.42
CA PHE A 83 11.04 -4.69 -6.87
C PHE A 83 10.29 -3.61 -7.66
N TYR A 84 9.33 -2.91 -7.02
CA TYR A 84 8.42 -1.98 -7.68
C TYR A 84 8.68 -0.50 -7.37
N VAL A 85 9.75 -0.18 -6.64
CA VAL A 85 10.08 1.19 -6.18
C VAL A 85 11.27 1.76 -6.93
#